data_AF-A0A8T6U4J9-F1
#
_entry.id   AF-A0A8T6U4J9-F1
#
_cell.length_a   1.000
_cell.length_b   1.000
_cell.length_c   1.000
_cell.angle_alpha   90.00
_cell.angle_beta   90.00
_cell.angle_gamma   90.00
#
_symmetry.space_group_name_H-M   'P 1'
#
loop_
_entity.id
_entity.type
_entity.pdbx_description
1 polymer ?
#
loop_
_entity_poly.entity_id
_entity_poly.type
_entity_poly.pdbx_seq_one_letter_code
_entity_poly.pdbx_strand_id
1 'polypeptide(L)'
;MEISLELSRQKLREQTLGRFKYLKTCVLARELCLLVRTNRVAFNAKDAHDCCAFISRLCAEAGCKEQSDLCGKASEAILDSEKEYLNICAQSCTKCGEARRPQQPKKNTQYVA
;
A
#
# COMPACT_ATOMS: atom_id res chain seq x y z
N MET A 1 39.72 -11.17 6.92
CA MET A 1 38.96 -10.03 7.48
C MET A 1 38.17 -9.29 6.39
N GLU A 2 38.73 -9.11 5.18
CA GLU A 2 38.04 -8.47 4.03
C GLU A 2 36.75 -9.16 3.58
N ILE A 3 36.74 -10.50 3.42
CA ILE A 3 35.55 -11.27 2.99
C ILE A 3 34.36 -11.06 3.95
N SER A 4 34.62 -10.94 5.25
CA SER A 4 33.58 -10.74 6.27
C SER A 4 32.93 -9.34 6.16
N LEU A 5 33.73 -8.31 5.87
CA LEU A 5 33.23 -6.95 5.67
C LEU A 5 32.42 -6.83 4.37
N GLU A 6 32.82 -7.52 3.30
CA GLU A 6 32.06 -7.54 2.04
C GLU A 6 30.71 -8.25 2.18
N LEU A 7 30.67 -9.38 2.90
CA LEU A 7 29.43 -10.09 3.22
C LEU A 7 28.50 -9.23 4.11
N SER A 8 29.05 -8.52 5.08
CA SER A 8 28.30 -7.55 5.90
C SER A 8 27.68 -6.44 5.05
N ARG A 9 28.46 -5.85 4.13
CA ARG A 9 27.98 -4.81 3.20
C ARG A 9 26.88 -5.32 2.28
N GLN A 10 27.04 -6.51 1.71
CA GLN A 10 26.04 -7.10 0.82
C GLN A 10 24.72 -7.34 1.55
N LYS A 11 24.77 -7.91 2.76
CA LYS A 11 23.58 -8.12 3.59
C LYS A 11 22.89 -6.81 3.93
N LEU A 12 23.66 -5.78 4.31
CA LEU A 12 23.11 -4.45 4.58
C LEU A 12 22.43 -3.85 3.35
N ARG A 13 23.03 -4.01 2.15
CA ARG A 13 22.45 -3.57 0.88
C ARG A 13 21.11 -4.27 0.60
N GLU A 14 21.06 -5.59 0.72
CA GLU A 14 19.84 -6.37 0.50
C GLU A 14 18.72 -5.99 1.47
N GLN A 15 19.05 -5.84 2.75
CA GLN A 15 18.10 -5.36 3.77
C GLN A 15 17.60 -3.95 3.46
N THR A 16 18.49 -3.05 3.07
CA THR A 16 18.15 -1.65 2.75
C THR A 16 17.26 -1.56 1.52
N LEU A 17 17.60 -2.27 0.44
CA LEU A 17 16.80 -2.31 -0.78
C LEU A 17 15.45 -2.99 -0.56
N GLY A 18 15.42 -4.07 0.23
CA GLY A 18 14.18 -4.73 0.63
C GLY A 18 13.27 -3.80 1.42
N ARG A 19 13.81 -3.07 2.40
CA ARG A 19 13.07 -2.07 3.16
C ARG A 19 12.57 -0.94 2.28
N PHE A 20 13.40 -0.43 1.37
CA PHE A 20 13.02 0.61 0.42
C PHE A 20 11.86 0.16 -0.48
N LYS A 21 11.95 -1.05 -1.06
CA LYS A 21 10.88 -1.63 -1.87
C LYS A 21 9.58 -1.76 -1.07
N TYR A 22 9.67 -2.23 0.16
CA TYR A 22 8.50 -2.38 1.04
C TYR A 22 7.85 -1.03 1.40
N LEU A 23 8.64 0.01 1.67
CA LEU A 23 8.14 1.36 1.93
C LEU A 23 7.44 1.96 0.71
N LYS A 24 8.08 1.89 -0.47
CA LYS A 24 7.55 2.47 -1.72
C LYS A 24 6.32 1.71 -2.26
N THR A 25 6.00 0.53 -1.71
CA THR A 25 4.87 -0.30 -2.16
C THR A 25 3.86 -0.52 -1.04
N CYS A 26 4.02 -1.55 -0.20
CA CYS A 26 3.05 -1.93 0.83
C CYS A 26 2.65 -0.78 1.77
N VAL A 27 3.62 -0.05 2.32
CA VAL A 27 3.34 1.03 3.28
C VAL A 27 2.64 2.18 2.57
N LEU A 28 3.19 2.63 1.44
CA LEU A 28 2.57 3.70 0.64
C LEU A 28 1.14 3.33 0.19
N ALA A 29 0.95 2.13 -0.34
CA ALA A 29 -0.36 1.64 -0.76
C ALA A 29 -1.37 1.64 0.40
N ARG A 30 -0.92 1.28 1.60
CA ARG A 30 -1.78 1.26 2.78
C ARG A 30 -2.18 2.65 3.23
N GLU A 31 -1.24 3.60 3.30
CA GLU A 31 -1.53 4.98 3.66
C GLU A 31 -2.52 5.62 2.67
N LEU A 32 -2.30 5.42 1.36
CA LEU A 32 -3.21 5.89 0.32
C LEU A 32 -4.59 5.22 0.40
N CYS A 33 -4.64 3.91 0.62
CA CYS A 33 -5.88 3.16 0.80
C CYS A 33 -6.68 3.69 2.00
N LEU A 34 -6.00 3.95 3.12
CA LEU A 34 -6.64 4.53 4.30
C LEU A 34 -7.20 5.91 3.98
N LEU A 35 -6.42 6.77 3.31
CA LEU A 35 -6.85 8.12 2.91
C LEU A 35 -8.12 8.09 2.07
N VAL A 36 -8.17 7.24 1.05
CA VAL A 36 -9.36 7.08 0.19
C VAL A 36 -10.55 6.58 1.00
N ARG A 37 -10.36 5.57 1.85
CA ARG A 37 -11.46 4.95 2.60
C ARG A 37 -12.05 5.84 3.68
N THR A 38 -11.22 6.57 4.41
CA THR A 38 -11.70 7.45 5.49
C THR A 38 -12.31 8.75 4.95
N ASN A 39 -11.99 9.13 3.72
CA ASN A 39 -12.49 10.34 3.07
C ASN A 39 -13.40 10.04 1.87
N ARG A 40 -13.94 8.81 1.76
CA ARG A 40 -14.69 8.37 0.57
C ARG A 40 -15.81 9.34 0.18
N VAL A 41 -16.50 9.93 1.17
CA VAL A 41 -17.57 10.91 0.98
C VAL A 41 -17.15 12.18 0.23
N ALA A 42 -15.86 12.53 0.25
CA ALA A 42 -15.32 13.72 -0.43
C ALA A 42 -14.93 13.46 -1.89
N PHE A 43 -14.86 12.19 -2.32
CA PHE A 43 -14.38 11.81 -3.64
C PHE A 43 -15.57 11.64 -4.59
N ASN A 44 -15.44 12.05 -5.85
CA ASN A 44 -16.35 11.58 -6.89
C ASN A 44 -15.96 10.15 -7.33
N ALA A 45 -16.76 9.52 -8.20
CA ALA A 45 -16.49 8.15 -8.65
C ALA A 45 -15.15 8.02 -9.40
N LYS A 46 -14.80 9.02 -10.23
CA LYS A 46 -13.54 9.04 -10.97
C LYS A 46 -12.32 9.18 -10.04
N ASP A 47 -12.41 10.04 -9.03
CA ASP A 47 -11.33 10.21 -8.05
C ASP A 47 -11.05 8.88 -7.33
N ALA A 48 -12.11 8.18 -6.92
CA ALA A 48 -12.01 6.89 -6.25
C ALA A 48 -11.46 5.81 -7.20
N HIS A 49 -11.93 5.76 -8.45
CA HIS A 49 -11.40 4.88 -9.49
C HIS A 49 -9.89 5.06 -9.66
N ASP A 50 -9.44 6.29 -9.96
CA ASP A 50 -8.04 6.57 -10.29
C ASP A 50 -7.12 6.26 -9.09
N CYS A 51 -7.57 6.60 -7.88
CA CYS A 51 -6.82 6.30 -6.65
C CYS A 51 -6.75 4.80 -6.36
N CYS A 52 -7.88 4.07 -6.45
CA CYS A 52 -7.89 2.63 -6.22
C CYS A 52 -7.12 1.84 -7.28
N ALA A 53 -7.14 2.29 -8.54
CA ALA A 53 -6.34 1.72 -9.63
C ALA A 53 -4.84 1.93 -9.39
N PHE A 54 -4.43 3.10 -8.90
CA PHE A 54 -3.04 3.32 -8.49
C PHE A 54 -2.63 2.41 -7.32
N ILE A 55 -3.48 2.27 -6.30
CA ILE A 55 -3.23 1.36 -5.16
C ILE A 55 -3.11 -0.09 -5.65
N SER A 56 -3.95 -0.52 -6.60
CA SER A 56 -3.86 -1.86 -7.21
C SER A 56 -2.48 -2.11 -7.83
N ARG A 57 -1.92 -1.14 -8.57
CA ARG A 57 -0.57 -1.24 -9.14
C ARG A 57 0.52 -1.34 -8.08
N LEU A 58 0.43 -0.56 -7.00
CA LEU A 58 1.37 -0.68 -5.87
C LEU A 58 1.30 -2.05 -5.20
N CYS A 59 0.10 -2.61 -5.04
CA CYS A 59 -0.08 -3.98 -4.54
C CYS A 59 0.55 -5.03 -5.50
N ALA A 60 0.42 -4.85 -6.81
CA ALA A 60 1.07 -5.74 -7.79
C ALA A 60 2.60 -5.65 -7.67
N GLU A 61 3.18 -4.45 -7.60
CA GLU A 61 4.62 -4.26 -7.43
C GLU A 61 5.17 -4.87 -6.12
N ALA A 62 4.35 -4.88 -5.07
CA ALA A 62 4.65 -5.54 -3.81
C ALA A 62 4.60 -7.09 -3.89
N GLY A 63 4.01 -7.66 -4.94
CA GLY A 63 3.73 -9.09 -5.06
C GLY A 63 2.43 -9.53 -4.37
N CYS A 64 1.56 -8.60 -3.98
CA CYS A 64 0.26 -8.87 -3.37
C CYS A 64 -0.83 -9.07 -4.44
N LYS A 65 -0.72 -10.16 -5.22
CA LYS A 65 -1.57 -10.39 -6.41
C LYS A 65 -3.06 -10.38 -6.08
N GLU A 66 -3.48 -11.14 -5.07
CA GLU A 66 -4.90 -11.24 -4.70
C GLU A 66 -5.50 -9.87 -4.28
N GLN A 67 -4.75 -9.09 -3.50
CA GLN A 67 -5.16 -7.75 -3.08
C GLN A 67 -5.16 -6.78 -4.26
N SER A 68 -4.18 -6.89 -5.16
CA SER A 68 -4.12 -6.09 -6.40
C SER A 68 -5.35 -6.34 -7.28
N ASP A 69 -5.72 -7.59 -7.50
CA ASP A 69 -6.88 -7.97 -8.30
C ASP A 69 -8.18 -7.44 -7.67
N LEU A 70 -8.33 -7.54 -6.34
CA LEU A 70 -9.49 -7.00 -5.63
C LEU A 70 -9.53 -5.46 -5.68
N CYS A 71 -8.40 -4.78 -5.49
CA CYS A 71 -8.31 -3.32 -5.61
C CYS A 71 -8.66 -2.85 -7.03
N GLY A 72 -8.22 -3.58 -8.06
CA GLY A 72 -8.55 -3.27 -9.46
C GLY A 72 -10.03 -3.49 -9.77
N LYS A 73 -10.61 -4.60 -9.30
CA LYS A 73 -12.06 -4.81 -9.43
C LYS A 73 -12.87 -3.75 -8.71
N ALA A 74 -12.43 -3.33 -7.53
CA ALA A 74 -13.07 -2.25 -6.80
C ALA A 74 -12.96 -0.91 -7.56
N SER A 75 -11.79 -0.61 -8.15
CA SER A 75 -11.63 0.64 -8.91
C SER A 75 -12.57 0.71 -10.09
N GLU A 76 -12.82 -0.40 -10.80
CA GLU A 76 -13.80 -0.41 -11.89
C GLU A 76 -15.24 -0.28 -11.36
N ALA A 77 -15.59 -1.06 -10.34
CA ALA A 77 -16.95 -1.13 -9.81
C ALA A 77 -17.50 0.21 -9.30
N ILE A 78 -16.64 1.14 -8.85
CA ILE A 78 -17.08 2.44 -8.33
C ILE A 78 -17.71 3.35 -9.40
N LEU A 79 -17.44 3.08 -10.67
CA LEU A 79 -18.04 3.84 -11.78
C LEU A 79 -19.53 3.53 -11.95
N ASP A 80 -19.94 2.30 -11.61
CA ASP A 80 -21.31 1.81 -11.80
C ASP A 80 -22.09 1.64 -10.48
N SER A 81 -21.42 1.17 -9.42
CA SER A 81 -22.06 0.74 -8.18
C SER A 81 -21.14 0.96 -6.97
N GLU A 82 -21.43 2.01 -6.20
CA GLU A 82 -20.72 2.28 -4.95
C GLU A 82 -20.87 1.14 -3.93
N LYS A 83 -22.04 0.49 -3.89
CA LYS A 83 -22.29 -0.66 -3.01
C LYS A 83 -21.35 -1.82 -3.33
N GLU A 84 -21.15 -2.12 -4.61
CA GLU A 84 -20.26 -3.19 -5.04
C GLU A 84 -18.79 -2.85 -4.77
N TYR A 85 -18.38 -1.61 -5.10
CA TYR A 85 -17.08 -1.07 -4.72
C TYR A 85 -16.78 -1.27 -3.24
N LEU A 86 -17.70 -0.88 -2.34
CA LEU A 86 -17.48 -0.97 -0.90
C LEU A 86 -17.33 -2.43 -0.44
N ASN A 87 -18.08 -3.36 -1.02
CA ASN A 87 -17.97 -4.79 -0.72
C ASN A 87 -16.59 -5.34 -1.14
N ILE A 88 -16.16 -5.10 -2.37
CA ILE A 88 -14.88 -5.61 -2.90
C ILE A 88 -13.70 -4.93 -2.16
N CYS A 89 -13.78 -3.62 -1.92
CA CYS A 89 -12.78 -2.85 -1.19
C CYS A 89 -12.58 -3.40 0.23
N ALA A 90 -13.67 -3.76 0.92
CA ALA A 90 -13.60 -4.39 2.24
C ALA A 90 -12.87 -5.75 2.20
N GLN A 91 -13.15 -6.58 1.19
CA GLN A 91 -12.49 -7.88 1.03
C GLN A 91 -10.97 -7.73 0.81
N SER A 92 -10.55 -6.78 -0.03
CA SER A 92 -9.12 -6.48 -0.23
C SER A 92 -8.44 -6.05 1.07
N CYS A 93 -9.10 -5.16 1.82
CA CYS A 93 -8.55 -4.62 3.06
C CYS A 93 -8.33 -5.68 4.14
N THR A 94 -9.24 -6.64 4.28
CA THR A 94 -9.09 -7.75 5.24
C THR A 94 -7.89 -8.64 4.90
N LYS A 95 -7.55 -8.75 3.61
CA LYS A 95 -6.42 -9.54 3.12
C LYS A 95 -5.09 -8.78 3.14
N CYS A 96 -5.08 -7.46 3.31
CA CYS A 96 -3.87 -6.66 3.37
C CYS A 96 -3.08 -6.90 4.67
N GLY A 97 -1.82 -7.31 4.57
CA GLY A 97 -0.95 -7.52 5.74
C GLY A 97 -0.68 -6.23 6.52
N GLU A 98 -0.60 -5.09 5.82
CA GLU A 98 -0.42 -3.77 6.44
C GLU A 98 -1.66 -3.29 7.19
N ALA A 99 -2.85 -3.79 6.85
CA ALA A 99 -4.07 -3.45 7.58
C ALA A 99 -4.08 -3.99 9.01
N ARG A 100 -3.30 -5.05 9.28
CA ARG A 100 -3.18 -5.68 10.60
C ARG A 100 -2.01 -5.15 11.43
N ARG A 101 -1.15 -4.29 10.85
CA ARG A 101 -0.04 -3.72 11.61
C ARG A 101 -0.57 -2.66 12.59
N PRO A 102 -0.09 -2.65 13.85
CA PRO A 102 -0.36 -1.55 14.76
C PRO A 102 0.08 -0.25 14.10
N GLN A 103 -0.79 0.77 14.11
CA GLN A 103 -0.36 2.11 13.73
C GLN A 103 0.70 2.53 14.75
N GLN A 104 1.94 2.65 14.29
CA GLN A 104 2.97 3.20 15.16
C GLN A 104 2.62 4.67 15.41
N PRO A 105 2.66 5.13 16.67
CA PRO A 105 2.44 6.54 16.97
C PRO A 105 3.42 7.35 16.12
N LYS A 106 2.91 8.36 15.41
CA LYS A 106 3.74 9.28 14.62
C LYS A 106 4.77 9.89 15.56
N LYS A 107 6.01 9.39 15.53
CA LYS A 107 7.12 10.07 16.19
C LYS A 107 7.25 11.40 15.46
N ASN A 108 7.05 12.50 16.17
CA ASN A 108 7.48 13.83 15.72
C ASN A 108 9.01 13.82 15.63
N THR A 109 9.57 13.18 14.62
CA THR A 109 10.95 13.41 14.23
C THR A 109 10.93 14.69 13.43
N GLN A 110 11.13 15.79 14.16
CA GLN A 110 11.51 17.06 13.59
C GLN A 110 12.81 16.79 12.81
N TYR A 111 12.70 16.74 11.49
CA TYR A 111 13.87 16.65 10.63
C TYR A 111 14.70 17.91 10.91
N VAL A 112 15.87 17.74 11.51
CA VAL A 112 16.89 18.78 11.52
C VAL A 112 17.60 18.65 10.18
N ALA A 113 17.44 19.67 9.34
CA ALA A 113 18.14 19.79 8.06
C ALA A 113 19.65 19.91 8.26
#